data_AF-A0A952VQU4-F1
#
_entry.id   AF-A0A952VQU4-F1
#
_cell.length_a   1.000
_cell.length_b   1.000
_cell.length_c   1.000
_cell.angle_alpha   90.00
_cell.angle_beta   90.00
_cell.angle_gamma   90.00
#
_symmetry.space_group_name_H-M   'P 1'
#
loop_
_entity.id
_entity.type
_entity.pdbx_description
1 polymer ?
#
loop_
_entity_poly.entity_id
_entity_poly.type
_entity_poly.pdbx_seq_one_letter_code
_entity_poly.pdbx_strand_id
1 'polypeptide(L)'
;DGGMPIAADSTMRDAFHLVLSMPTRTDPLSVQRAARDFAKQEFSGYQYAMVLHTFETDPDPHPSPHPHVHLTVKAAGLDGVRLNPRKADLQRWREGFAEALREHGIEATTTSRIHRITHERWTVRHLPEPSKKGETLERLKRTTRRHGRTQDVMRNYEQVMRALARSDRGEDRQLAADLVRYLGGRSRITETEQGREKDRER
;
A
#
# COMPACT_ATOMS: atom_id res chain seq x y z
N ASP A 1 2.75 33.97 -12.48
CA ASP A 1 1.99 33.91 -11.21
C ASP A 1 2.38 32.65 -10.46
N GLY A 2 3.13 32.78 -9.36
CA GLY A 2 3.92 31.71 -8.73
C GLY A 2 3.16 30.63 -7.93
N GLY A 3 1.85 30.46 -8.15
CA GLY A 3 1.00 29.50 -7.42
C GLY A 3 0.98 29.71 -5.89
N MET A 4 0.33 28.79 -5.17
CA MET A 4 0.27 28.83 -3.70
C MET A 4 1.64 28.46 -3.08
N PRO A 5 2.26 29.28 -2.21
CA PRO A 5 3.57 28.96 -1.64
C PRO A 5 3.51 27.68 -0.78
N ILE A 6 4.62 26.94 -0.76
CA ILE A 6 4.79 25.81 0.15
C ILE A 6 5.21 26.39 1.51
N ALA A 7 4.43 26.10 2.56
CA ALA A 7 4.75 26.57 3.90
C ALA A 7 6.00 25.84 4.45
N ALA A 8 6.86 26.56 5.18
CA ALA A 8 8.06 25.97 5.77
C ALA A 8 7.72 24.85 6.77
N ASP A 9 6.65 25.05 7.54
CA ASP A 9 6.16 24.10 8.55
C ASP A 9 4.73 23.64 8.18
N SER A 10 4.64 22.49 7.52
CA SER A 10 3.37 21.86 7.12
C SER A 10 3.35 20.41 7.57
N THR A 11 2.25 19.98 8.20
CA THR A 11 2.02 18.56 8.52
C THR A 11 1.42 17.77 7.36
N MET A 12 1.05 18.47 6.28
CA MET A 12 0.45 17.87 5.08
C MET A 12 1.50 17.60 4.01
N ARG A 13 1.22 16.62 3.13
CA ARG A 13 2.09 16.34 1.97
C ARG A 13 2.12 17.53 1.00
N ASP A 14 3.29 18.01 0.63
CA ASP A 14 3.43 19.15 -0.28
C ASP A 14 3.55 18.76 -1.75
N ALA A 15 3.96 17.51 -2.02
CA ALA A 15 4.06 16.97 -3.37
C ALA A 15 3.74 15.48 -3.43
N PHE A 16 3.36 15.02 -4.62
CA PHE A 16 3.19 13.63 -4.99
C PHE A 16 4.25 13.25 -6.02
N HIS A 17 4.93 12.14 -5.79
CA HIS A 17 5.94 11.61 -6.69
C HIS A 17 5.39 10.38 -7.41
N LEU A 18 5.32 10.45 -8.74
CA LEU A 18 4.92 9.36 -9.62
C LEU A 18 6.16 8.89 -10.39
N VAL A 19 6.34 7.58 -10.49
CA VAL A 19 7.37 6.99 -11.35
C VAL A 19 6.67 6.22 -12.46
N LEU A 20 6.89 6.68 -13.70
CA LEU A 20 6.30 6.12 -14.91
C LEU A 20 7.41 5.39 -15.68
N SER A 21 7.42 4.06 -15.63
CA SER A 21 8.47 3.24 -16.22
C SER A 21 7.96 2.35 -17.36
N MET A 22 8.88 1.96 -18.24
CA MET A 22 8.62 1.00 -19.31
C MET A 22 9.68 -0.10 -19.36
N PRO A 23 9.36 -1.28 -19.96
CA PRO A 23 10.32 -2.35 -20.17
C PRO A 23 11.57 -1.88 -20.93
N THR A 24 12.65 -2.64 -20.78
CA THR A 24 13.88 -2.41 -21.55
C THR A 24 13.57 -2.43 -23.05
N ARG A 25 14.36 -1.69 -23.84
CA ARG A 25 14.20 -1.52 -25.30
C ARG A 25 13.01 -0.67 -25.75
N THR A 26 12.28 -0.04 -24.83
CA THR A 26 11.33 1.02 -25.18
C THR A 26 12.09 2.31 -25.45
N ASP A 27 11.72 3.07 -26.48
CA ASP A 27 12.33 4.37 -26.78
C ASP A 27 12.12 5.36 -25.60
N PRO A 28 13.20 5.79 -24.90
CA PRO A 28 13.07 6.65 -23.72
C PRO A 28 12.43 8.01 -24.03
N LEU A 29 12.66 8.55 -25.23
CA LEU A 29 12.12 9.85 -25.62
C LEU A 29 10.60 9.77 -25.82
N SER A 30 10.11 8.70 -26.44
CA SER A 30 8.68 8.43 -26.56
C SER A 30 8.01 8.24 -25.19
N VAL A 31 8.69 7.57 -24.24
CA VAL A 31 8.22 7.47 -22.84
C VAL A 31 8.12 8.84 -22.19
N GLN A 32 9.13 9.72 -22.37
CA GLN A 32 9.10 11.08 -21.83
C GLN A 32 7.97 11.92 -22.45
N ARG A 33 7.75 11.81 -23.76
CA ARG A 33 6.66 12.52 -24.45
C ARG A 33 5.29 12.03 -23.97
N ALA A 34 5.09 10.73 -23.83
CA ALA A 34 3.88 10.15 -23.27
C ALA A 34 3.64 10.59 -21.83
N ALA A 35 4.68 10.57 -20.98
CA ALA A 35 4.59 11.05 -19.60
C ALA A 35 4.21 12.54 -19.52
N ARG A 36 4.74 13.35 -20.44
CA ARG A 36 4.40 14.78 -20.54
C ARG A 36 2.94 14.99 -20.93
N ASP A 37 2.45 14.26 -21.92
CA ASP A 37 1.09 14.45 -22.42
C ASP A 37 0.06 13.91 -21.42
N PHE A 38 0.35 12.78 -20.77
CA PHE A 38 -0.37 12.31 -19.58
C PHE A 38 -0.42 13.39 -18.47
N ALA A 39 0.72 13.98 -18.11
CA ALA A 39 0.76 14.99 -17.05
C ALA A 39 -0.02 16.26 -17.42
N LYS A 40 0.02 16.68 -18.68
CA LYS A 40 -0.79 17.82 -19.16
C LYS A 40 -2.28 17.56 -19.03
N GLN A 41 -2.73 16.34 -19.34
CA GLN A 41 -4.14 15.98 -19.28
C GLN A 41 -4.62 15.84 -17.83
N GLU A 42 -3.90 15.07 -17.01
CA GLU A 42 -4.33 14.74 -15.64
C GLU A 42 -4.07 15.89 -14.65
N PHE A 43 -2.99 16.66 -14.83
CA PHE A 43 -2.51 17.67 -13.89
C PHE A 43 -2.54 19.09 -14.47
N SER A 44 -3.43 19.38 -15.42
CA SER A 44 -3.57 20.72 -16.05
C SER A 44 -3.73 21.88 -15.05
N GLY A 45 -4.37 21.64 -13.90
CA GLY A 45 -4.56 22.61 -12.83
C GLY A 45 -3.45 22.65 -11.77
N TYR A 46 -2.36 21.91 -11.96
CA TYR A 46 -1.30 21.75 -10.97
C TYR A 46 0.07 22.11 -11.55
N GLN A 47 0.98 22.53 -10.68
CA GLN A 47 2.39 22.67 -11.04
C GLN A 47 3.09 21.32 -10.90
N TYR A 48 3.86 20.94 -11.91
CA TYR A 48 4.64 19.72 -11.89
C TYR A 48 5.99 19.89 -12.59
N ALA A 49 6.94 19.04 -12.21
CA ALA A 49 8.24 18.91 -12.87
C ALA A 49 8.49 17.44 -13.19
N MET A 50 9.19 17.17 -14.29
CA MET A 50 9.50 15.80 -14.68
C MET A 50 10.95 15.65 -15.16
N VAL A 51 11.54 14.49 -14.89
CA VAL A 51 12.89 14.11 -15.32
C VAL A 51 12.84 12.70 -15.89
N LEU A 52 13.45 12.50 -17.05
CA LEU A 52 13.67 11.17 -17.63
C LEU A 52 15.00 10.62 -17.12
N HIS A 53 14.98 9.40 -16.59
CA HIS A 53 16.18 8.60 -16.35
C HIS A 53 16.21 7.39 -17.28
N THR A 54 17.42 7.12 -17.75
CA THR A 54 17.84 5.94 -18.51
C THR A 54 18.98 5.29 -17.74
N PHE A 55 19.39 4.08 -18.14
CA PHE A 55 20.52 3.39 -17.53
C PHE A 55 21.79 4.26 -17.40
N GLU A 56 22.04 5.14 -18.38
CA GLU A 56 23.23 6.02 -18.42
C GLU A 56 23.07 7.32 -17.63
N THR A 57 21.83 7.75 -17.39
CA THR A 57 21.52 9.08 -16.80
C THR A 57 20.91 9.01 -15.41
N ASP A 58 20.65 7.79 -14.92
CA ASP A 58 20.16 7.53 -13.58
C ASP A 58 21.33 7.73 -12.57
N PRO A 59 21.16 8.59 -11.55
CA PRO A 59 22.20 8.84 -10.55
C PRO A 59 22.37 7.69 -9.53
N ASP A 60 21.51 6.67 -9.55
CA ASP A 60 21.60 5.54 -8.63
C ASP A 60 22.91 4.74 -8.84
N PRO A 61 23.60 4.30 -7.76
CA PRO A 61 24.78 3.42 -7.86
C PRO A 61 24.53 2.08 -8.58
N HIS A 62 23.28 1.65 -8.69
CA HIS A 62 22.81 0.50 -9.46
C HIS A 62 21.63 0.92 -10.36
N PRO A 63 21.92 1.56 -11.50
CA PRO A 63 20.88 2.18 -12.32
C PRO A 63 19.95 1.13 -12.93
N SER A 64 18.66 1.49 -13.02
CA SER A 64 17.67 0.60 -13.62
C SER A 64 17.91 0.50 -15.14
N PRO A 65 17.85 -0.71 -15.74
CA PRO A 65 17.89 -0.84 -17.20
C PRO A 65 16.59 -0.33 -17.86
N HIS A 66 15.56 -0.03 -17.06
CA HIS A 66 14.25 0.42 -17.52
C HIS A 66 14.20 1.95 -17.62
N PRO A 67 13.87 2.52 -18.81
CA PRO A 67 13.63 3.95 -18.91
C PRO A 67 12.43 4.33 -18.04
N HIS A 68 12.57 5.38 -17.25
CA HIS A 68 11.52 5.83 -16.35
C HIS A 68 11.53 7.35 -16.14
N VAL A 69 10.34 7.91 -15.98
CA VAL A 69 10.14 9.34 -15.74
C VAL A 69 9.71 9.54 -14.29
N HIS A 70 10.47 10.36 -13.56
CA HIS A 70 10.05 10.89 -12.27
C HIS A 70 9.19 12.12 -12.52
N LEU A 71 7.94 12.07 -12.10
CA LEU A 71 6.99 13.17 -12.17
C LEU A 71 6.65 13.61 -10.75
N THR A 72 7.03 14.83 -10.39
CA THR A 72 6.70 15.45 -9.11
C THR A 72 5.60 16.48 -9.32
N VAL A 73 4.44 16.26 -8.70
CA VAL A 73 3.27 17.13 -8.78
C VAL A 73 3.07 17.82 -7.43
N LYS A 74 2.97 19.14 -7.43
CA LYS A 74 2.66 19.92 -6.24
C LYS A 74 1.25 19.58 -5.76
N ALA A 75 1.11 19.33 -4.45
CA ALA A 75 -0.16 18.93 -3.87
C ALA A 75 -1.20 20.05 -3.91
N ALA A 76 -0.78 21.33 -3.85
CA ALA A 76 -1.69 22.47 -4.02
C ALA A 76 -1.84 22.83 -5.50
N GLY A 77 -3.07 22.83 -5.99
CA GLY A 77 -3.44 23.30 -7.32
C GLY A 77 -3.38 24.82 -7.44
N LEU A 78 -3.49 25.30 -8.67
CA LEU A 78 -3.52 26.73 -9.00
C LEU A 78 -4.79 27.43 -8.48
N ASP A 79 -5.87 26.67 -8.32
CA ASP A 79 -7.16 27.08 -7.74
C ASP A 79 -7.20 26.98 -6.21
N GLY A 80 -6.10 26.55 -5.58
CA GLY A 80 -6.02 26.30 -4.13
C GLY A 80 -6.60 24.96 -3.70
N VAL A 81 -7.18 24.17 -4.61
CA VAL A 81 -7.66 22.82 -4.31
C VAL A 81 -6.48 21.88 -4.22
N ARG A 82 -6.47 21.04 -3.18
CA ARG A 82 -5.38 20.09 -2.96
C ARG A 82 -5.65 18.76 -3.66
N LEU A 83 -4.64 18.24 -4.34
CA LEU A 83 -4.65 16.92 -4.95
C LEU A 83 -4.86 15.87 -3.85
N ASN A 84 -5.87 15.03 -4.02
CA ASN A 84 -6.21 13.97 -3.06
C ASN A 84 -6.40 12.62 -3.79
N PRO A 85 -5.31 11.97 -4.22
CA PRO A 85 -5.39 10.76 -5.01
C PRO A 85 -6.05 9.63 -4.22
N ARG A 86 -7.18 9.14 -4.74
CA ARG A 86 -7.89 7.95 -4.27
C ARG A 86 -7.56 6.75 -5.16
N LYS A 87 -7.99 5.57 -4.72
CA LYS A 87 -7.73 4.30 -5.45
C LYS A 87 -8.24 4.34 -6.91
N ALA A 88 -9.40 4.95 -7.15
CA ALA A 88 -9.95 5.11 -8.49
C ALA A 88 -9.05 5.98 -9.37
N ASP A 89 -8.46 7.03 -8.80
CA ASP A 89 -7.57 7.95 -9.53
C ASP A 89 -6.30 7.22 -9.97
N LEU A 90 -5.72 6.39 -9.10
CA LEU A 90 -4.55 5.57 -9.45
C LEU A 90 -4.82 4.60 -10.61
N GLN A 91 -6.05 4.10 -10.75
CA GLN A 91 -6.42 3.26 -11.89
C GLN A 91 -6.56 4.11 -13.16
N ARG A 92 -7.26 5.24 -13.09
CA ARG A 92 -7.38 6.18 -14.22
C ARG A 92 -6.01 6.68 -14.69
N TRP A 93 -5.09 6.96 -13.77
CA TRP A 93 -3.72 7.38 -14.11
C TRP A 93 -2.95 6.30 -14.86
N ARG A 94 -3.13 5.02 -14.50
CA ARG A 94 -2.53 3.90 -15.23
C ARG A 94 -3.13 3.78 -16.63
N GLU A 95 -4.44 3.97 -16.75
CA GLU A 95 -5.14 3.89 -18.03
C GLU A 95 -4.72 5.04 -18.95
N GLY A 96 -4.74 6.27 -18.44
CA GLY A 96 -4.33 7.47 -19.17
C GLY A 96 -2.86 7.45 -19.58
N PHE A 97 -1.96 6.95 -18.72
CA PHE A 97 -0.56 6.78 -19.12
C PHE A 97 -0.39 5.73 -20.24
N ALA A 98 -1.11 4.61 -20.17
CA ALA A 98 -1.08 3.61 -21.23
C ALA A 98 -1.69 4.14 -22.54
N GLU A 99 -2.72 4.98 -22.46
CA GLU A 99 -3.28 5.68 -23.61
C GLU A 99 -2.27 6.62 -24.27
N ALA A 100 -1.64 7.48 -23.49
CA ALA A 100 -0.56 8.35 -23.99
C ALA A 100 0.57 7.53 -24.62
N LEU A 101 0.97 6.40 -24.02
CA LEU A 101 1.98 5.52 -24.62
C LEU A 101 1.57 5.01 -26.02
N ARG A 102 0.30 4.62 -26.20
CA ARG A 102 -0.21 4.15 -27.50
C ARG A 102 -0.20 5.26 -28.56
N GLU A 103 -0.53 6.50 -28.17
CA GLU A 103 -0.45 7.66 -29.07
C GLU A 103 0.98 7.93 -29.53
N HIS A 104 1.98 7.60 -28.72
CA HIS A 104 3.41 7.67 -29.05
C HIS A 104 3.96 6.37 -29.68
N GLY A 105 3.10 5.46 -30.13
CA GLY A 105 3.48 4.24 -30.85
C GLY A 105 4.05 3.12 -29.97
N ILE A 106 3.91 3.23 -28.64
CA ILE A 106 4.31 2.19 -27.70
C ILE A 106 3.09 1.36 -27.34
N GLU A 107 3.10 0.08 -27.71
CA GLU A 107 2.03 -0.84 -27.32
C GLU A 107 2.04 -1.07 -25.81
N ALA A 108 1.04 -0.49 -25.13
CA ALA A 108 0.88 -0.59 -23.69
C ALA A 108 -0.57 -0.93 -23.34
N THR A 109 -0.73 -1.96 -22.51
CA THR A 109 -2.02 -2.43 -21.99
C THR A 109 -2.06 -2.29 -20.47
N THR A 110 -3.04 -1.55 -19.95
CA THR A 110 -3.30 -1.46 -18.51
C THR A 110 -4.21 -2.61 -18.09
N THR A 111 -3.64 -3.64 -17.46
CA THR A 111 -4.44 -4.69 -16.81
C THR A 111 -4.71 -4.29 -15.37
N SER A 112 -6.00 -4.12 -15.01
CA SER A 112 -6.37 -3.97 -13.60
C SER A 112 -5.99 -5.24 -12.85
N ARG A 113 -5.61 -5.13 -11.57
CA ARG A 113 -5.26 -6.29 -10.73
C ARG A 113 -6.41 -7.32 -10.67
N ILE A 114 -7.65 -6.87 -10.81
CA ILE A 114 -8.86 -7.72 -10.86
C ILE A 114 -8.93 -8.45 -12.20
N HIS A 115 -8.66 -7.79 -13.33
CA HIS A 115 -8.65 -8.41 -14.66
C HIS A 115 -7.51 -9.42 -14.88
N ARG A 116 -6.38 -9.26 -14.20
CA ARG A 116 -5.29 -10.25 -14.24
C ARG A 116 -5.64 -11.58 -13.55
N ILE A 117 -6.70 -11.62 -12.74
CA ILE A 117 -7.18 -12.86 -12.11
C ILE A 117 -8.12 -13.64 -13.05
N THR A 118 -8.69 -12.99 -14.07
CA THR A 118 -9.73 -13.58 -14.93
C THR A 118 -9.23 -14.08 -16.29
N HIS A 119 -8.17 -13.49 -16.86
CA HIS A 119 -7.56 -14.04 -18.08
C HIS A 119 -6.43 -15.01 -17.73
N GLU A 120 -6.67 -16.27 -18.10
CA GLU A 120 -5.71 -17.37 -18.10
C GLU A 120 -5.17 -17.75 -16.72
N ARG A 121 -5.97 -18.56 -16.03
CA ARG A 121 -5.40 -19.67 -15.27
C ARG A 121 -4.57 -20.50 -16.26
N TRP A 122 -3.30 -20.13 -16.45
CA TRP A 122 -2.30 -21.09 -16.87
C TRP A 122 -2.48 -22.25 -15.90
N THR A 123 -3.03 -23.37 -16.39
CA THR A 123 -2.92 -24.63 -15.71
C THR A 123 -1.43 -24.93 -15.71
N VAL A 124 -0.72 -24.41 -14.71
CA VAL A 124 0.59 -24.91 -14.36
C VAL A 124 0.33 -26.32 -13.87
N ARG A 125 0.31 -27.26 -14.82
CA ARG A 125 0.52 -28.67 -14.52
C ARG A 125 1.96 -28.74 -14.07
N HIS A 126 2.18 -28.39 -12.80
CA HIS A 126 3.46 -28.57 -12.15
C HIS A 126 3.80 -30.05 -12.29
N LEU A 127 4.77 -30.36 -13.14
CA LEU A 127 5.62 -31.52 -12.92
C LEU A 127 6.11 -31.38 -11.46
N PRO A 128 5.86 -32.37 -10.59
CA PRO A 128 6.07 -32.18 -9.17
C PRO A 128 7.58 -32.12 -8.89
N GLU A 129 8.13 -30.92 -8.79
CA GLU A 129 9.41 -30.70 -8.13
C GLU A 129 9.23 -30.89 -6.62
N PRO A 130 9.95 -31.84 -5.99
CA PRO A 130 9.82 -32.11 -4.56
C PRO A 130 10.60 -31.06 -3.76
N SER A 131 10.05 -29.87 -3.57
CA SER A 131 10.67 -28.88 -2.66
C SER A 131 9.75 -27.81 -2.06
N LYS A 132 8.51 -27.61 -2.52
CA LYS A 132 7.67 -26.48 -2.07
C LYS A 132 6.38 -26.85 -1.32
N LYS A 133 6.39 -27.91 -0.52
CA LYS A 133 5.30 -28.21 0.44
C LYS A 133 5.44 -27.47 1.78
N GLY A 134 6.60 -26.93 2.11
CA GLY A 134 6.86 -26.27 3.40
C GLY A 134 6.24 -24.87 3.55
N GLU A 135 6.35 -24.03 2.52
CA GLU A 135 6.01 -22.60 2.63
C GLU A 135 4.50 -22.30 2.65
N THR A 136 3.69 -23.06 1.90
CA THR A 136 2.24 -22.86 1.83
C THR A 136 1.56 -23.27 3.15
N LEU A 137 2.07 -24.32 3.80
CA LEU A 137 1.67 -24.73 5.15
C LEU A 137 2.15 -23.72 6.20
N GLU A 138 3.34 -23.14 6.08
CA GLU A 138 3.86 -22.11 6.99
C GLU A 138 3.02 -20.82 6.96
N ARG A 139 2.55 -20.39 5.79
CA ARG A 139 1.73 -19.18 5.65
C ARG A 139 0.32 -19.34 6.24
N LEU A 140 -0.31 -20.51 6.05
CA LEU A 140 -1.58 -20.85 6.71
C LEU A 140 -1.40 -21.05 8.22
N LYS A 141 -0.29 -21.67 8.64
CA LYS A 141 0.11 -21.80 10.06
C LYS A 141 0.39 -20.45 10.71
N ARG A 142 0.91 -19.45 9.99
CA ARG A 142 1.13 -18.10 10.53
C ARG A 142 -0.17 -17.35 10.78
N THR A 143 -1.19 -17.51 9.93
CA THR A 143 -2.51 -16.88 10.13
C THR A 143 -3.29 -17.57 11.25
N THR A 144 -3.21 -18.90 11.36
CA THR A 144 -3.83 -19.66 12.48
C THR A 144 -3.05 -19.51 13.79
N ARG A 145 -1.70 -19.46 13.77
CA ARG A 145 -0.86 -19.11 14.94
C ARG A 145 -1.08 -17.68 15.43
N ARG A 146 -1.52 -16.73 14.58
CA ARG A 146 -1.85 -15.36 15.01
C ARG A 146 -3.13 -15.33 15.85
N HIS A 147 -4.14 -16.12 15.47
CA HIS A 147 -5.37 -16.29 16.27
C HIS A 147 -5.12 -17.17 17.53
N GLY A 148 -4.29 -18.21 17.42
CA GLY A 148 -3.87 -19.03 18.56
C GLY A 148 -3.06 -18.24 19.59
N ARG A 149 -2.13 -17.36 19.16
CA ARG A 149 -1.33 -16.51 20.05
C ARG A 149 -2.16 -15.59 20.93
N THR A 150 -3.27 -15.04 20.44
CA THR A 150 -4.13 -14.19 21.29
C THR A 150 -4.85 -15.03 22.35
N GLN A 151 -5.33 -16.24 22.00
CA GLN A 151 -5.93 -17.16 22.98
C GLN A 151 -4.90 -17.70 23.99
N ASP A 152 -3.70 -18.04 23.53
CA ASP A 152 -2.60 -18.54 24.38
C ASP A 152 -2.11 -17.46 25.35
N VAL A 153 -1.99 -16.21 24.88
CA VAL A 153 -1.67 -15.06 25.72
C VAL A 153 -2.76 -14.84 26.78
N MET A 154 -4.04 -14.89 26.41
CA MET A 154 -5.15 -14.77 27.37
C MET A 154 -5.17 -15.91 28.38
N ARG A 155 -4.86 -17.14 27.96
CA ARG A 155 -4.77 -18.32 28.85
C ARG A 155 -3.60 -18.23 29.83
N ASN A 156 -2.48 -17.63 29.41
CA ASN A 156 -1.35 -17.36 30.28
C ASN A 156 -1.68 -16.25 31.29
N TYR A 157 -2.35 -15.19 30.86
CA TYR A 157 -2.87 -14.18 31.79
C TYR A 157 -3.82 -14.80 32.81
N GLU A 158 -4.74 -15.67 32.41
CA GLU A 158 -5.65 -16.34 33.36
C GLU A 158 -4.90 -17.16 34.41
N GLN A 159 -3.84 -17.88 34.02
CA GLN A 159 -3.02 -18.66 34.97
C GLN A 159 -2.26 -17.78 35.96
N VAL A 160 -1.64 -16.70 35.48
CA VAL A 160 -0.94 -15.73 36.34
C VAL A 160 -1.93 -15.07 37.31
N MET A 161 -3.12 -14.73 36.84
CA MET A 161 -4.17 -14.11 37.64
C MET A 161 -4.70 -15.03 38.74
N ARG A 162 -4.89 -16.32 38.43
CA ARG A 162 -5.28 -17.33 39.43
C ARG A 162 -4.18 -17.57 40.46
N ALA A 163 -2.90 -17.51 40.07
CA ALA A 163 -1.78 -17.63 40.99
C ALA A 163 -1.70 -16.42 41.93
N LEU A 164 -1.80 -15.21 41.39
CA LEU A 164 -1.79 -13.96 42.16
C LEU A 164 -2.98 -13.86 43.13
N ALA A 165 -4.18 -14.29 42.71
CA ALA A 165 -5.37 -14.29 43.57
C ALA A 165 -5.29 -15.28 44.75
N ARG A 166 -4.42 -16.29 44.67
CA ARG A 166 -4.20 -17.30 45.72
C ARG A 166 -2.94 -17.05 46.56
N SER A 167 -2.20 -15.98 46.27
CA SER A 167 -1.01 -15.60 47.02
C SER A 167 -1.39 -15.11 48.42
N ASP A 168 -0.56 -15.45 49.41
CA ASP A 168 -0.74 -15.02 50.80
C ASP A 168 -0.44 -13.52 50.98
N ARG A 169 0.23 -12.90 50.00
CA ARG A 169 0.51 -11.45 49.98
C ARG A 169 -0.72 -10.68 49.52
N GLY A 170 -1.14 -9.68 50.31
CA GLY A 170 -2.30 -8.84 49.99
C GLY A 170 -2.14 -8.02 48.70
N GLU A 171 -0.91 -7.60 48.39
CA GLU A 171 -0.55 -6.84 47.19
C GLU A 171 -0.81 -7.61 45.90
N ASP A 172 -0.49 -8.91 45.89
CA ASP A 172 -0.70 -9.80 44.74
C ASP A 172 -2.20 -10.01 44.47
N ARG A 173 -2.99 -10.14 45.53
CA ARG A 173 -4.45 -10.26 45.42
C ARG A 173 -5.10 -8.98 44.90
N GLN A 174 -4.56 -7.82 45.28
CA GLN A 174 -5.03 -6.53 44.77
C GLN A 174 -4.68 -6.36 43.28
N LEU A 175 -3.45 -6.72 42.88
CA LEU A 175 -3.01 -6.69 41.48
C LEU A 175 -3.89 -7.58 40.59
N ALA A 176 -4.28 -8.76 41.10
CA ALA A 176 -5.24 -9.63 40.41
C ALA A 176 -6.63 -8.97 40.25
N ALA A 177 -7.14 -8.22 41.22
CA ALA A 177 -8.41 -7.52 41.06
C ALA A 177 -8.35 -6.42 39.98
N ASP A 178 -7.22 -5.71 39.89
CA ASP A 178 -7.03 -4.62 38.93
C ASP A 178 -6.90 -5.10 37.48
N LEU A 179 -6.17 -6.21 37.25
CA LEU A 179 -6.04 -6.80 35.93
C LEU A 179 -7.37 -7.35 35.39
N VAL A 180 -8.27 -7.88 36.25
CA VAL A 180 -9.63 -8.31 35.84
C VAL A 180 -10.43 -7.11 35.32
N ARG A 181 -10.38 -5.97 36.03
CA ARG A 181 -11.06 -4.73 35.61
C ARG A 181 -10.50 -4.22 34.28
N TYR A 182 -9.18 -4.19 34.15
CA TYR A 182 -8.51 -3.70 32.94
C TYR A 182 -8.83 -4.54 31.71
N LEU A 183 -8.77 -5.88 31.82
CA LEU A 183 -9.06 -6.78 30.70
C LEU A 183 -10.57 -6.83 30.36
N GLY A 184 -11.45 -6.77 31.36
CA GLY A 184 -12.90 -6.70 31.15
C GLY A 184 -13.35 -5.41 30.45
N GLY A 185 -12.66 -4.29 30.68
CA GLY A 185 -12.90 -3.02 29.98
C GLY A 185 -12.50 -3.07 28.50
N ARG A 186 -11.47 -3.86 28.15
CA ARG A 186 -10.90 -3.91 26.80
C ARG A 186 -11.69 -4.82 25.84
N SER A 187 -12.34 -5.88 26.36
CA SER A 187 -13.13 -6.82 25.54
C SER A 187 -14.40 -6.17 24.94
N ARG A 188 -14.99 -5.19 25.64
CA ARG A 188 -16.16 -4.42 25.16
C ARG A 188 -15.84 -3.55 23.94
N ILE A 189 -14.58 -3.14 23.80
CA ILE A 189 -14.13 -2.26 22.70
C ILE A 189 -13.95 -3.09 21.42
N THR A 190 -13.40 -4.30 21.54
CA THR A 190 -13.18 -5.21 20.42
C THR A 190 -14.47 -5.79 19.80
N GLU A 191 -15.52 -6.02 20.61
CA GLU A 191 -16.83 -6.46 20.09
C GLU A 191 -17.54 -5.36 19.29
N THR A 192 -17.33 -4.09 19.68
CA THR A 192 -17.95 -2.92 19.02
C THR A 192 -17.33 -2.65 17.63
N GLU A 193 -16.05 -2.99 17.42
CA GLU A 193 -15.39 -2.86 16.12
C GLU A 193 -15.77 -3.98 15.14
N GLN A 194 -15.98 -5.22 15.62
CA GLN A 194 -16.40 -6.33 14.76
C GLN A 194 -17.87 -6.27 14.31
N GLY A 195 -18.76 -5.68 15.12
CA GLY A 195 -20.16 -5.45 14.74
C GLY A 195 -20.32 -4.43 13.62
N ARG A 196 -19.49 -3.38 13.59
CA ARG A 196 -19.54 -2.31 12.57
C ARG A 196 -19.04 -2.73 11.19
N GLU A 197 -18.26 -3.80 11.09
CA GLU A 197 -17.77 -4.33 9.82
C GLU A 197 -18.81 -5.23 9.13
N LYS A 198 -19.67 -5.93 9.89
CA LYS A 198 -20.76 -6.76 9.35
C LYS A 198 -21.97 -5.99 8.82
N ASP A 199 -22.26 -4.81 9.36
CA ASP A 199 -23.38 -3.96 8.90
C ASP A 199 -23.07 -3.18 7.60
N ARG A 200 -21.83 -3.23 7.10
CA ARG A 200 -21.46 -2.60 5.82
C ARG A 200 -21.52 -3.54 4.61
N GLU A 201 -21.84 -4.82 4.83
CA GLU A 201 -21.95 -5.85 3.78
C GLU A 201 -23.39 -6.39 3.60
N ARG A 202 -24.41 -5.66 4.07
CA ARG A 202 -25.84 -5.95 3.80
C ARG A 202 -26.52 -4.83 3.03
#